data_AF-A0A257HM54-F1
#
_entry.id   AF-A0A257HM54-F1
#
_cell.length_a   1.000
_cell.length_b   1.000
_cell.length_c   1.000
_cell.angle_alpha   90.00
_cell.angle_beta   90.00
_cell.angle_gamma   90.00
#
_symmetry.space_group_name_H-M   'P 1'
#
loop_
_entity.id
_entity.type
_entity.pdbx_description
1 polymer ?
#
loop_
_entity_poly.entity_id
_entity_poly.type
_entity_poly.pdbx_seq_one_letter_code
_entity_poly.pdbx_strand_id
1 'polypeptide(L)'
;MNDLSVALYWADALGSLDGLALIGFTLMFFMCLFVSFATMAADMDDEQKLEATKALRGFLLSLPVLAVMIVVTPSRETVYAIAASEMTEQALKTPVASKAMQAVEKWIDRQLAGATPQ
;
A
#
# COMPACT_ATOMS: atom_id res chain seq x y z
N MET A 1 2.36 8.76 14.66
CA MET A 1 2.96 7.99 13.57
C MET A 1 4.46 8.17 13.63
N ASN A 2 5.16 7.08 13.91
CA ASN A 2 6.62 7.00 13.93
C ASN A 2 7.14 6.92 12.47
N ASP A 3 8.36 7.39 12.19
CA ASP A 3 8.98 7.32 10.85
C ASP A 3 8.99 5.88 10.29
N LEU A 4 9.07 4.88 11.18
CA LEU A 4 8.96 3.46 10.83
C LEU A 4 7.61 3.08 10.24
N SER A 5 6.50 3.65 10.75
CA SER A 5 5.15 3.36 10.25
C SER A 5 4.91 3.94 8.86
N VAL A 6 5.51 5.10 8.56
CA VAL A 6 5.48 5.71 7.23
C VAL A 6 6.36 4.92 6.26
N ALA A 7 7.55 4.48 6.69
CA ALA A 7 8.44 3.66 5.87
C ALA A 7 7.82 2.30 5.53
N LEU A 8 7.14 1.64 6.49
CA LEU A 8 6.41 0.38 6.25
C LEU A 8 5.25 0.58 5.26
N TYR A 9 4.52 1.68 5.37
CA TYR A 9 3.45 2.02 4.43
C TYR A 9 3.99 2.19 3.00
N TRP A 10 5.07 2.96 2.82
CA TRP A 10 5.68 3.15 1.50
C TRP A 10 6.35 1.89 0.96
N ALA A 11 6.94 1.06 1.83
CA ALA A 11 7.54 -0.21 1.42
C ALA A 11 6.49 -1.18 0.86
N ASP A 12 5.28 -1.23 1.45
CA ASP A 12 4.17 -2.04 0.94
C ASP A 12 3.58 -1.45 -0.35
N ALA A 13 3.41 -0.12 -0.38
CA ALA A 13 2.93 0.59 -1.57
C ALA A 13 3.89 0.44 -2.78
N LEU A 14 5.20 0.30 -2.55
CA LEU A 14 6.21 0.11 -3.60
C LEU A 14 6.50 -1.37 -3.90
N GLY A 15 6.31 -2.27 -2.93
CA GLY A 15 6.60 -3.70 -3.05
C GLY A 15 5.46 -4.54 -3.65
N SER A 16 4.27 -3.98 -3.78
CA SER A 16 3.10 -4.63 -4.36
C SER A 16 3.20 -4.74 -5.88
N LEU A 17 4.06 -5.66 -6.37
CA LEU A 17 4.08 -6.10 -7.77
C LEU A 17 2.70 -6.62 -8.22
N ASP A 18 1.95 -7.22 -7.29
CA ASP A 18 0.55 -7.60 -7.49
C ASP A 18 -0.38 -6.39 -7.72
N GLY A 19 -0.08 -5.26 -7.07
CA GLY A 19 -0.80 -3.99 -7.29
C GLY A 19 -0.57 -3.43 -8.69
N LEU A 20 0.66 -3.53 -9.19
CA LEU A 20 1.02 -3.14 -10.56
C LEU A 20 0.32 -4.02 -11.60
N ALA A 21 0.27 -5.33 -11.37
CA ALA A 21 -0.46 -6.27 -12.23
C ALA A 21 -1.97 -5.98 -12.20
N LEU A 22 -2.54 -5.71 -11.03
CA LEU A 22 -3.94 -5.36 -10.87
C LEU A 22 -4.29 -4.05 -11.60
N ILE A 23 -3.44 -3.01 -11.50
CA ILE A 23 -3.60 -1.75 -12.22
C ILE A 23 -3.56 -2.01 -13.73
N GLY A 24 -2.58 -2.79 -14.20
CA GLY A 24 -2.47 -3.16 -15.61
C GLY A 24 -3.71 -3.90 -16.13
N PHE A 25 -4.22 -4.87 -15.37
CA PHE A 25 -5.42 -5.62 -15.72
C PHE A 25 -6.67 -4.72 -15.73
N THR A 26 -6.76 -3.81 -14.76
CA THR A 26 -7.86 -2.84 -14.64
C THR A 26 -7.86 -1.87 -15.83
N LEU A 27 -6.70 -1.32 -16.19
CA LEU A 27 -6.55 -0.45 -17.36
C LEU A 27 -6.89 -1.18 -18.67
N MET A 28 -6.44 -2.44 -18.81
CA MET A 28 -6.74 -3.26 -19.99
C MET A 28 -8.24 -3.54 -20.11
N PHE A 29 -8.89 -3.93 -19.01
CA PHE A 29 -10.34 -4.16 -18.98
C PHE A 29 -11.12 -2.91 -19.39
N PHE A 30 -10.73 -1.74 -18.88
CA PHE A 30 -11.38 -0.49 -19.24
C PHE A 30 -11.11 -0.04 -20.67
N MET A 31 -9.92 -0.29 -21.21
CA MET A 31 -9.62 -0.10 -22.64
C MET A 31 -10.56 -0.93 -23.51
N CYS A 32 -10.79 -2.19 -23.17
CA CYS A 32 -11.72 -3.06 -23.90
C CYS A 32 -13.17 -2.53 -23.84
N LEU A 33 -13.61 -2.08 -22.66
CA LEU A 33 -14.93 -1.44 -22.52
C LEU A 33 -15.04 -0.16 -23.34
N PHE A 34 -14.02 0.68 -23.32
CA PHE A 34 -13.98 1.93 -24.08
C PHE A 34 -14.07 1.66 -25.59
N VAL A 35 -13.28 0.72 -26.11
CA VAL A 35 -13.32 0.35 -27.54
C VAL A 35 -14.68 -0.22 -27.92
N SER A 36 -15.25 -1.10 -27.10
CA SER A 36 -16.58 -1.68 -27.33
C SER A 36 -17.65 -0.59 -27.38
N PHE A 37 -17.60 0.37 -26.45
CA PHE A 37 -18.53 1.48 -26.39
C PHE A 37 -18.36 2.44 -27.58
N ALA A 38 -17.12 2.73 -27.97
CA ALA A 38 -16.82 3.55 -29.14
C ALA A 38 -17.34 2.91 -30.44
N THR A 39 -17.22 1.58 -30.58
CA THR A 39 -17.77 0.87 -31.74
C THR A 39 -19.31 0.89 -31.76
N MET A 40 -19.98 0.75 -30.61
CA MET A 40 -21.45 0.86 -30.57
C MET A 40 -21.93 2.28 -30.83
N ALA A 41 -21.22 3.28 -30.29
CA ALA A 41 -21.57 4.69 -30.48
C ALA A 41 -21.38 5.15 -31.93
N ALA A 42 -20.54 4.49 -32.73
CA ALA A 42 -20.34 4.85 -34.14
C ALA A 42 -21.63 4.73 -34.97
N ASP A 43 -22.47 3.73 -34.65
CA ASP A 43 -23.73 3.43 -35.33
C ASP A 43 -24.95 4.19 -34.78
N MET A 44 -24.77 5.05 -33.75
CA MET A 44 -25.86 5.80 -33.12
C MET A 44 -26.08 7.19 -33.74
N ASP A 45 -27.30 7.70 -33.63
CA ASP A 45 -27.69 9.06 -34.04
C ASP A 45 -26.97 10.14 -33.21
N ASP A 46 -26.84 11.35 -33.77
CA ASP A 46 -26.05 12.45 -33.19
C ASP A 46 -26.51 12.89 -31.78
N GLU A 47 -27.81 12.78 -31.49
CA GLU A 47 -28.36 13.08 -30.16
C GLU A 47 -27.90 12.04 -29.12
N GLN A 48 -27.89 10.76 -29.48
CA GLN A 48 -27.48 9.67 -28.61
C GLN A 48 -25.95 9.66 -28.41
N LYS A 49 -25.18 10.05 -29.42
CA LYS A 49 -23.72 10.24 -29.33
C LYS A 49 -23.33 11.27 -28.27
N LEU A 50 -24.11 12.35 -28.14
CA LEU A 50 -23.83 13.42 -27.18
C LEU A 50 -24.03 12.99 -25.72
N GLU A 51 -25.08 12.20 -25.45
CA GLU A 51 -25.32 11.64 -24.11
C GLU A 51 -24.28 10.57 -23.75
N ALA A 52 -23.95 9.72 -24.73
CA ALA A 52 -22.93 8.69 -24.59
C ALA A 52 -21.54 9.27 -24.27
N THR A 53 -21.15 10.36 -24.94
CA THR A 53 -19.85 11.03 -24.66
C THR A 53 -19.83 11.74 -23.31
N LYS A 54 -20.95 12.29 -22.83
CA LYS A 54 -21.04 12.86 -21.48
C LYS A 54 -20.88 11.78 -20.40
N ALA A 55 -21.56 10.64 -20.57
CA ALA A 55 -21.43 9.50 -19.66
C ALA A 55 -20.00 8.94 -19.67
N LEU A 56 -19.41 8.79 -20.86
CA LEU A 56 -18.03 8.33 -21.02
C LEU A 56 -17.02 9.28 -20.38
N ARG A 57 -17.22 10.59 -20.50
CA ARG A 57 -16.35 11.61 -19.86
C ARG A 57 -16.43 11.54 -18.33
N GLY A 58 -17.63 11.38 -17.76
CA GLY A 58 -17.81 11.18 -16.32
C GLY A 58 -17.13 9.90 -15.83
N PHE A 59 -17.23 8.83 -16.61
CA PHE A 59 -16.60 7.55 -16.32
C PHE A 59 -15.06 7.59 -16.47
N LEU A 60 -14.55 8.30 -17.47
CA LEU A 60 -13.10 8.49 -17.63
C LEU A 60 -12.49 9.29 -16.47
N LEU A 61 -13.27 10.22 -15.90
CA LEU A 61 -12.86 11.02 -14.75
C LEU A 61 -12.90 10.25 -13.43
N SER A 62 -13.77 9.26 -13.28
CA SER A 62 -13.81 8.42 -12.07
C SER A 62 -12.69 7.36 -12.04
N LEU A 63 -12.16 7.00 -13.20
CA LEU A 63 -11.11 5.99 -13.39
C LEU A 63 -9.79 6.31 -12.65
N PRO A 64 -9.18 7.51 -12.78
CA PRO A 64 -7.99 7.86 -12.02
C PRO A 64 -8.26 7.91 -10.51
N VAL A 65 -9.46 8.30 -10.09
CA VAL A 65 -9.83 8.33 -8.67
C VAL A 65 -9.85 6.91 -8.10
N LEU A 66 -10.45 5.96 -8.83
CA LEU A 66 -10.48 4.56 -8.42
C LEU A 66 -9.08 3.93 -8.40
N ALA A 67 -8.24 4.24 -9.39
CA ALA A 67 -6.87 3.76 -9.45
C ALA A 67 -6.04 4.26 -8.25
N VAL A 68 -6.16 5.55 -7.90
CA VAL A 68 -5.50 6.12 -6.72
C VAL A 68 -5.99 5.44 -5.43
N MET A 69 -7.29 5.18 -5.29
CA MET A 69 -7.83 4.50 -4.11
C MET A 69 -7.27 3.09 -3.93
N ILE A 70 -7.03 2.35 -5.02
CA ILE A 70 -6.44 1.01 -4.98
C ILE A 70 -4.98 1.08 -4.50
N VAL A 71 -4.19 2.05 -4.99
CA VAL A 71 -2.78 2.20 -4.61
C VAL A 71 -2.60 2.70 -3.18
N VAL A 72 -3.52 3.56 -2.72
CA VAL A 72 -3.43 4.20 -1.40
C VAL A 72 -3.99 3.32 -0.27
N THR A 73 -4.65 2.20 -0.59
CA THR A 73 -5.16 1.29 0.45
C THR A 73 -4.08 0.27 0.82
N PRO A 74 -3.46 0.36 2.02
CA PRO A 74 -2.43 -0.57 2.43
C PRO A 74 -3.02 -1.96 2.66
N SER A 75 -2.19 -3.00 2.51
CA SER A 75 -2.63 -4.37 2.76
C SER A 75 -2.95 -4.59 4.25
N ARG A 76 -3.77 -5.61 4.55
CA ARG A 76 -4.09 -5.99 5.95
C ARG A 76 -2.84 -6.31 6.74
N GLU A 77 -1.85 -6.95 6.11
CA GLU A 77 -0.57 -7.31 6.74
C GLU A 77 0.21 -6.07 7.17
N THR A 78 0.25 -5.02 6.34
CA THR A 78 0.91 -3.75 6.67
C THR A 78 0.21 -3.01 7.79
N VAL A 79 -1.13 -3.04 7.83
CA VAL A 79 -1.88 -2.48 8.95
C VAL A 79 -1.53 -3.20 10.26
N TYR A 80 -1.42 -4.52 10.24
CA TYR A 80 -0.99 -5.30 11.42
C TYR A 80 0.47 -5.02 11.80
N ALA A 81 1.37 -4.84 10.83
CA ALA A 81 2.77 -4.50 11.09
C ALA A 81 2.91 -3.11 11.74
N ILE A 82 2.15 -2.12 11.26
CA ILE A 82 2.10 -0.78 11.87
C ILE A 82 1.57 -0.87 13.31
N ALA A 83 0.47 -1.59 13.53
CA ALA A 83 -0.09 -1.77 14.86
C ALA A 83 0.89 -2.48 15.80
N ALA A 84 1.54 -3.55 15.34
CA ALA A 84 2.56 -4.27 16.10
C ALA A 84 3.75 -3.37 16.44
N SER A 85 4.19 -2.52 15.51
CA SER A 85 5.26 -1.55 15.75
C SER A 85 4.89 -0.53 16.83
N GLU A 86 3.68 0.05 16.78
CA GLU A 86 3.24 1.01 17.79
C GLU A 86 3.09 0.36 19.18
N MET A 87 2.54 -0.85 19.24
CA MET A 87 2.41 -1.59 20.50
C MET A 87 3.77 -2.00 21.07
N THR A 88 4.73 -2.37 20.22
CA THR A 88 6.10 -2.72 20.64
C THR A 88 6.84 -1.49 21.18
N GLU A 89 6.68 -0.33 20.55
CA GLU A 89 7.26 0.92 21.04
C GLU A 89 6.69 1.29 22.42
N GLN A 90 5.38 1.12 22.62
CA GLN A 90 4.74 1.32 23.93
C GLN A 90 5.24 0.30 24.97
N ALA A 91 5.40 -0.97 24.59
CA ALA A 91 5.94 -2.01 25.46
C ALA A 91 7.39 -1.71 25.88
N LEU A 92 8.22 -1.19 24.96
CA LEU A 92 9.60 -0.81 25.20
C LEU A 92 9.75 0.40 26.13
N LYS A 93 8.75 1.29 26.17
CA LYS A 93 8.70 2.43 27.11
C LYS A 93 8.37 2.02 28.54
N THR A 94 8.06 0.74 28.80
CA THR A 94 7.77 0.26 30.16
C THR A 94 9.03 0.11 31.01
N PRO A 95 8.93 0.28 32.35
CA PRO A 95 10.07 0.07 33.25
C PRO A 95 10.61 -1.36 33.20
N VAL A 96 9.76 -2.33 32.87
CA VAL A 96 10.13 -3.74 32.76
C VAL A 96 10.99 -3.98 31.53
N ALA A 97 10.64 -3.40 30.39
CA ALA A 97 11.42 -3.51 29.17
C ALA A 97 12.81 -2.86 29.30
N SER A 98 12.92 -1.71 29.96
CA SER A 98 14.22 -1.08 30.25
C SER A 98 15.13 -1.98 31.09
N LYS A 99 14.58 -2.64 32.12
CA LYS A 99 15.34 -3.61 32.94
C LYS A 99 15.76 -4.85 32.13
N ALA A 100 14.88 -5.35 31.26
CA ALA A 100 15.18 -6.47 30.39
C ALA A 100 16.29 -6.13 29.39
N MET A 101 16.22 -4.95 28.75
CA MET A 101 17.26 -4.44 27.84
C MET A 101 18.63 -4.37 28.53
N GLN A 102 18.70 -3.79 29.75
CA GLN A 102 19.94 -3.74 30.51
C GLN A 102 20.47 -5.12 30.91
N ALA A 103 19.59 -6.08 31.18
CA ALA A 103 19.99 -7.45 31.48
C ALA A 103 20.57 -8.17 30.25
N VAL A 104 19.98 -7.93 29.08
CA VAL A 104 20.48 -8.44 27.79
C VAL A 104 21.83 -7.81 27.45
N GLU A 105 21.96 -6.48 27.57
CA GLU A 105 23.21 -5.76 27.30
C GLU A 105 24.35 -6.29 28.18
N LYS A 106 24.11 -6.44 29.48
CA LYS A 106 25.07 -7.07 30.41
C LYS A 106 25.41 -8.52 30.08
N TRP A 107 24.47 -9.27 29.51
CA TRP A 107 24.71 -10.64 29.09
C TRP A 107 25.59 -10.69 27.83
N ILE A 108 25.33 -9.81 26.84
CA ILE A 108 26.13 -9.68 25.62
C ILE A 108 27.55 -9.24 25.97
N ASP A 109 27.72 -8.24 26.83
CA ASP A 109 29.04 -7.76 27.26
C ASP A 109 29.89 -8.89 27.87
N ARG A 110 29.27 -9.79 28.63
CA ARG A 110 29.96 -10.96 29.20
C ARG A 110 30.39 -11.96 28.13
N GLN A 111 29.58 -12.18 27.10
CA GLN A 111 29.95 -13.07 25.99
C GLN A 111 31.10 -12.48 25.17
N LEU A 112 31.07 -11.18 24.91
CA LEU A 112 32.14 -10.48 24.16
C LEU A 112 33.44 -10.40 24.97
N ALA A 113 33.38 -10.14 26.28
CA ALA A 113 34.55 -10.14 27.15
C ALA A 113 35.18 -11.53 27.32
N GLY A 114 34.39 -12.61 27.19
CA GLY A 114 34.90 -13.98 27.16
C GLY A 114 35.48 -14.42 25.81
N ALA A 115 35.19 -13.68 24.73
CA ALA A 115 35.59 -14.00 23.36
C ALA A 115 36.92 -13.37 22.93
N THR A 116 37.50 -12.44 23.71
CA THR A 116 38.87 -11.96 23.52
C THR A 116 39.86 -12.99 24.08
N PRO A 117 40.64 -13.71 23.23
CA PRO A 117 41.74 -14.52 23.71
C PRO A 117 42.82 -13.58 24.25
N GLN A 118 43.31 -13.86 25.47
CA GLN A 118 44.58 -13.29 25.94
C GLN A 118 45.74 -13.92 25.17
#